data_AF-A0A660YIM2-F1
#
_entry.id   AF-A0A660YIM2-F1
#
_cell.length_a   1.000
_cell.length_b   1.000
_cell.length_c   1.000
_cell.angle_alpha   90.00
_cell.angle_beta   90.00
_cell.angle_gamma   90.00
#
_symmetry.space_group_name_H-M   'P 1'
#
loop_
_entity.id
_entity.type
_entity.pdbx_description
1 polymer ?
#
loop_
_entity_poly.entity_id
_entity_poly.type
_entity_poly.pdbx_seq_one_letter_code
_entity_poly.pdbx_strand_id
1 'polypeptide(L)'
;MRKRLTDHPEFLKTAAVVRREIPDDYKYNKSKLKHLKHILHNTNVALGTLTSILNEFSKIKGPDISPDGLLGGIGYIIPIKDIKQSVNNAVHNLSDIADCIADELTNPKWNGDEDKEIKKLIKEKDKAVEKVEEEMEENEEEVTPEDVVTSEELVEKNSKILTAAIKKSLVNFYCN
;
A
#
# COMPACT_ATOMS: atom_id res chain seq x y z
N MET A 1 8.51 8.19 14.74
CA MET A 1 7.48 7.65 15.65
C MET A 1 6.11 8.24 15.34
N ARG A 2 5.37 7.57 14.43
CA ARG A 2 3.96 7.84 14.20
C ARG A 2 3.22 7.78 15.54
N LYS A 3 2.46 8.81 15.84
CA LYS A 3 1.58 8.83 17.01
C LYS A 3 0.58 7.68 16.85
N ARG A 4 0.30 6.91 17.90
CA ARG A 4 -0.75 5.88 17.81
C ARG A 4 -2.07 6.56 17.45
N LEU A 5 -3.06 5.82 16.95
CA LEU A 5 -4.41 6.37 16.75
C LEU A 5 -4.95 7.04 18.03
N THR A 6 -4.56 6.55 19.21
CA THR A 6 -4.84 7.17 20.51
C THR A 6 -4.17 8.53 20.73
N ASP A 7 -3.05 8.77 20.06
CA ASP A 7 -2.20 9.96 20.21
C ASP A 7 -2.51 11.03 19.13
N HIS A 8 -3.36 10.71 18.15
CA HIS A 8 -3.83 11.65 17.14
C HIS A 8 -5.17 12.30 17.55
N PRO A 9 -5.18 13.60 17.94
CA PRO A 9 -6.40 14.27 18.41
C PRO A 9 -7.50 14.41 17.34
N GLU A 10 -7.12 14.42 16.06
CA GLU A 10 -8.03 14.39 14.91
C GLU A 10 -8.89 13.10 14.91
N PHE A 11 -8.26 11.94 15.15
CA PHE A 11 -8.95 10.66 15.23
C PHE A 11 -9.73 10.50 16.54
N LEU A 12 -9.32 11.14 17.65
CA LEU A 12 -10.13 11.18 18.88
C LEU A 12 -11.46 11.93 18.68
N LYS A 13 -11.49 12.98 17.85
CA LYS A 13 -12.74 13.70 17.52
C LYS A 13 -13.67 12.86 16.64
N THR A 14 -13.14 12.08 15.69
CA THR A 14 -13.93 11.18 14.85
C THR A 14 -14.34 9.90 15.59
N ALA A 15 -13.45 9.34 16.43
CA ALA A 15 -13.73 8.19 17.30
C ALA A 15 -14.73 8.52 18.41
N ALA A 16 -14.86 9.80 18.81
CA ALA A 16 -15.92 10.24 19.71
C ALA A 16 -17.34 9.98 19.16
N VAL A 17 -17.49 9.79 17.84
CA VAL A 17 -18.79 9.49 17.19
C VAL A 17 -19.21 8.03 17.39
N VAL A 18 -18.27 7.10 17.54
CA VAL A 18 -18.56 5.66 17.76
C VAL A 18 -17.83 5.19 19.01
N ARG A 19 -18.43 5.42 20.18
CA ARG A 19 -17.98 4.79 21.44
C ARG A 19 -18.48 3.36 21.52
N ARG A 20 -17.56 2.43 21.78
CA ARG A 20 -17.90 1.03 22.05
C ARG A 20 -18.46 0.92 23.48
N GLU A 21 -19.74 0.57 23.60
CA GLU A 21 -20.36 0.25 24.88
C GLU A 21 -20.12 -1.22 25.22
N ILE A 22 -19.27 -1.48 26.21
CA ILE A 22 -18.99 -2.84 26.70
C ILE A 22 -19.68 -2.97 28.06
N PRO A 23 -20.60 -3.94 28.24
CA PRO A 23 -21.20 -4.20 29.54
C PRO A 23 -20.14 -4.48 30.61
N ASP A 24 -20.33 -3.96 31.82
CA ASP A 24 -19.36 -4.12 32.91
C ASP A 24 -19.19 -5.59 33.34
N ASP A 25 -20.23 -6.41 33.15
CA ASP A 25 -20.21 -7.86 33.43
C ASP A 25 -19.56 -8.70 32.33
N TYR A 26 -19.04 -8.08 31.26
CA TYR A 26 -18.47 -8.80 30.14
C TYR A 26 -17.18 -9.55 30.55
N LYS A 27 -17.24 -10.88 30.50
CA LYS A 27 -16.11 -11.76 30.80
C LYS A 27 -15.27 -12.00 29.55
N TYR A 28 -14.08 -11.41 29.53
CA TYR A 28 -13.10 -11.63 28.47
C TYR A 28 -12.62 -13.09 28.43
N ASN A 29 -12.74 -13.72 27.27
CA ASN A 29 -12.29 -15.09 27.08
C ASN A 29 -10.80 -15.13 26.74
N LYS A 30 -9.96 -15.39 27.75
CA LYS A 30 -8.49 -15.46 27.61
C LYS A 30 -8.02 -16.48 26.57
N SER A 31 -8.78 -17.55 26.29
CA SER A 31 -8.40 -18.50 25.24
C SER A 31 -8.34 -17.87 23.84
N LYS A 32 -9.11 -16.79 23.62
CA LYS A 32 -9.16 -16.07 22.33
C LYS A 32 -8.03 -15.07 22.14
N LEU A 33 -7.34 -14.69 23.23
CA LEU A 33 -6.19 -13.81 23.16
C LEU A 33 -5.05 -14.41 22.33
N LYS A 34 -4.86 -15.74 22.38
CA LYS A 34 -3.93 -16.45 21.50
C LYS A 34 -4.25 -16.20 20.03
N HIS A 35 -5.53 -16.26 19.64
CA HIS A 35 -5.92 -16.02 18.24
C HIS A 35 -5.66 -14.57 17.82
N LEU A 36 -5.95 -13.59 18.68
CA LEU A 36 -5.65 -12.18 18.40
C LEU A 36 -4.16 -11.94 18.19
N LYS A 37 -3.28 -12.58 19.00
CA LYS A 37 -1.83 -12.55 18.76
C LYS A 37 -1.44 -13.10 17.39
N HIS A 38 -1.99 -14.26 17.01
CA HIS A 38 -1.70 -14.87 15.72
C HIS A 38 -2.18 -14.00 14.57
N ILE A 39 -3.33 -13.35 14.70
CA ILE A 39 -3.83 -12.41 13.70
C ILE A 39 -2.87 -11.22 13.59
N LEU A 40 -2.48 -10.58 14.71
CA LEU A 40 -1.54 -9.45 14.69
C LEU A 40 -0.21 -9.85 14.04
N HIS A 41 0.33 -11.02 14.38
CA HIS A 41 1.57 -11.53 13.78
C HIS A 41 1.44 -11.68 12.26
N ASN A 42 0.37 -12.33 11.78
CA ASN A 42 0.15 -12.52 10.35
C ASN A 42 -0.06 -11.19 9.62
N THR A 43 -0.75 -10.22 10.24
CA THR A 43 -0.90 -8.87 9.70
C THR A 43 0.46 -8.17 9.58
N ASN A 44 1.34 -8.28 10.58
CA ASN A 44 2.70 -7.72 10.51
C ASN A 44 3.54 -8.35 9.40
N VAL A 45 3.42 -9.68 9.19
CA VAL A 45 4.11 -10.37 8.09
C VAL A 45 3.60 -9.89 6.74
N ALA A 46 2.28 -9.73 6.59
CA ALA A 46 1.68 -9.19 5.38
C ALA A 46 2.15 -7.74 5.11
N LEU A 47 2.17 -6.89 6.14
CA LEU A 47 2.69 -5.52 6.05
C LEU A 47 4.13 -5.50 5.55
N GLY A 48 5.04 -6.25 6.16
CA GLY A 48 6.43 -6.31 5.72
C GLY A 48 6.61 -6.82 4.30
N THR A 49 5.75 -7.76 3.87
CA THR A 49 5.76 -8.27 2.49
C THR A 49 5.30 -7.19 1.50
N LEU A 50 4.25 -6.42 1.83
CA LEU A 50 3.76 -5.34 0.98
C LEU A 50 4.76 -4.18 0.90
N THR A 51 5.43 -3.84 2.00
CA THR A 51 6.55 -2.87 2.01
C THR A 51 7.67 -3.32 1.07
N SER A 52 8.06 -4.59 1.13
CA SER A 52 9.06 -5.13 0.21
C SER A 52 8.61 -5.06 -1.26
N ILE A 53 7.32 -5.26 -1.53
CA ILE A 53 6.76 -5.12 -2.89
C ILE A 53 6.86 -3.67 -3.35
N LEU A 54 6.50 -2.70 -2.51
CA LEU A 54 6.62 -1.27 -2.83
C LEU A 54 8.06 -0.88 -3.17
N ASN A 55 9.03 -1.34 -2.37
CA ASN A 55 10.45 -1.08 -2.61
C ASN A 55 10.95 -1.62 -3.95
N GLU A 56 10.51 -2.81 -4.36
CA GLU A 56 10.84 -3.35 -5.67
C GLU A 56 10.16 -2.54 -6.79
N PHE A 57 8.92 -2.14 -6.57
CA PHE A 57 8.20 -1.27 -7.51
C PHE A 57 8.83 0.12 -7.66
N SER A 58 9.47 0.68 -6.62
CA SER A 58 10.17 1.97 -6.69
C SER A 58 11.40 1.92 -7.61
N LYS A 59 12.08 0.78 -7.69
CA LYS A 59 13.25 0.59 -8.57
C LYS A 59 12.88 0.43 -10.05
N ILE A 60 11.61 0.19 -10.34
CA ILE A 60 11.10 -0.11 -11.67
C ILE A 60 10.52 1.16 -12.32
N LYS A 61 11.04 1.51 -13.50
CA LYS A 61 10.40 2.48 -14.40
C LYS A 61 9.43 1.76 -15.32
N GLY A 62 8.24 2.33 -15.49
CA GLY A 62 7.17 1.71 -16.29
C GLY A 62 7.59 1.36 -17.74
N PRO A 63 8.26 2.28 -18.46
CA PRO A 63 8.75 2.04 -19.82
C PRO A 63 9.76 0.89 -19.94
N ASP A 64 10.47 0.54 -18.87
CA ASP A 64 11.49 -0.53 -18.88
C ASP A 64 10.85 -1.93 -18.89
N ILE A 65 9.60 -2.06 -18.39
CA ILE A 65 8.86 -3.34 -18.42
C ILE A 65 7.94 -3.43 -19.63
N SER A 66 7.21 -2.35 -19.92
CA SER A 66 6.31 -2.29 -21.07
C SER A 66 6.38 -0.92 -21.73
N PRO A 67 6.38 -0.83 -23.07
CA PRO A 67 6.48 0.46 -23.79
C PRO A 67 5.38 1.47 -23.42
N ASP A 68 4.25 0.98 -22.92
CA ASP A 68 3.07 1.75 -22.50
C ASP A 68 2.94 1.87 -20.96
N GLY A 69 3.86 1.27 -20.19
CA GLY A 69 3.80 1.25 -18.73
C GLY A 69 2.62 0.45 -18.15
N LEU A 70 2.00 -0.41 -18.95
CA LEU A 70 0.91 -1.29 -18.54
C LEU A 70 1.46 -2.68 -18.18
N LEU A 71 0.85 -3.32 -17.18
CA LEU A 71 1.13 -4.71 -16.81
C LEU A 71 -0.12 -5.58 -16.94
N GLY A 72 0.10 -6.82 -17.34
CA GLY A 72 -0.93 -7.84 -17.39
C GLY A 72 -1.11 -8.45 -18.78
N GLY A 73 -2.26 -9.07 -19.02
CA GLY A 73 -2.54 -9.83 -20.23
C GLY A 73 -3.99 -9.69 -20.67
N ILE A 74 -4.42 -10.55 -21.60
CA ILE A 74 -5.76 -10.50 -22.17
C ILE A 74 -6.82 -10.57 -21.06
N GLY A 75 -7.49 -9.44 -20.80
CA GLY A 75 -8.58 -9.30 -19.85
C GLY A 75 -8.25 -8.60 -18.52
N TYR A 76 -6.97 -8.44 -18.17
CA TYR A 76 -6.54 -7.72 -16.96
C TYR A 76 -5.27 -6.96 -17.27
N ILE A 77 -5.45 -5.68 -17.63
CA ILE A 77 -4.37 -4.74 -17.94
C ILE A 77 -4.50 -3.59 -16.95
N ILE A 78 -3.46 -3.33 -16.18
CA ILE A 78 -3.45 -2.30 -15.13
C ILE A 78 -2.17 -1.47 -15.28
N PRO A 79 -2.25 -0.13 -15.27
CA PRO A 79 -1.08 0.73 -15.21
C PRO A 79 -0.23 0.44 -13.97
N ILE A 80 1.10 0.45 -14.10
CA ILE A 80 2.01 0.24 -12.97
C ILE A 80 1.75 1.24 -11.84
N LYS A 81 1.40 2.49 -12.19
CA LYS A 81 1.02 3.53 -11.23
C LYS A 81 -0.18 3.11 -10.36
N ASP A 82 -1.19 2.52 -10.96
CA ASP A 82 -2.41 2.10 -10.26
C ASP A 82 -2.14 0.89 -9.37
N ILE A 83 -1.25 -0.01 -9.80
CA ILE A 83 -0.77 -1.12 -8.95
C ILE A 83 -0.04 -0.57 -7.73
N LYS A 84 0.91 0.36 -7.92
CA LYS A 84 1.63 1.02 -6.81
C LYS A 84 0.66 1.67 -5.82
N GLN A 85 -0.32 2.42 -6.33
CA GLN A 85 -1.33 3.05 -5.48
C GLN A 85 -2.18 2.02 -4.73
N SER A 86 -2.59 0.93 -5.39
CA SER A 86 -3.38 -0.12 -4.76
C SER A 86 -2.60 -0.83 -3.65
N VAL A 87 -1.30 -1.04 -3.83
CA VAL A 87 -0.42 -1.63 -2.80
C VAL A 87 -0.25 -0.65 -1.64
N ASN A 88 -0.03 0.64 -1.90
CA ASN A 88 0.01 1.68 -0.85
C ASN A 88 -1.28 1.71 -0.01
N ASN A 89 -2.44 1.72 -0.67
CA ASN A 89 -3.73 1.68 0.02
C ASN A 89 -3.89 0.41 0.87
N ALA A 90 -3.39 -0.73 0.39
CA ALA A 90 -3.40 -1.99 1.16
C ALA A 90 -2.52 -1.90 2.42
N VAL A 91 -1.35 -1.25 2.32
CA VAL A 91 -0.47 -1.00 3.48
C VAL A 91 -1.15 -0.13 4.52
N HIS A 92 -1.79 0.98 4.11
CA HIS A 92 -2.55 1.83 5.04
C HIS A 92 -3.68 1.05 5.74
N ASN A 93 -4.51 0.34 4.97
CA ASN A 93 -5.61 -0.44 5.53
C ASN A 93 -5.12 -1.52 6.52
N LEU A 94 -4.02 -2.21 6.20
CA LEU A 94 -3.47 -3.22 7.11
C LEU A 94 -2.82 -2.59 8.34
N SER A 95 -2.25 -1.39 8.23
CA SER A 95 -1.74 -0.63 9.38
C SER A 95 -2.86 -0.29 10.35
N ASP A 96 -3.99 0.21 9.86
CA ASP A 96 -5.16 0.53 10.68
C ASP A 96 -5.72 -0.71 11.40
N ILE A 97 -5.78 -1.84 10.69
CA ILE A 97 -6.18 -3.13 11.29
C ILE A 97 -5.18 -3.56 12.36
N ALA A 98 -3.88 -3.44 12.10
CA ALA A 98 -2.84 -3.81 13.05
C ALA A 98 -2.90 -2.95 14.33
N ASP A 99 -3.14 -1.64 14.18
CA ASP A 99 -3.29 -0.71 15.30
C ASP A 99 -4.51 -1.04 16.15
N CYS A 100 -5.66 -1.28 15.51
CA CYS A 100 -6.88 -1.69 16.21
C CYS A 100 -6.66 -2.98 17.03
N ILE A 101 -5.99 -3.99 16.46
CA ILE A 101 -5.72 -5.25 17.16
C ILE A 101 -4.67 -5.05 18.27
N ALA A 102 -3.65 -4.22 18.03
CA ALA A 102 -2.63 -3.89 19.02
C ALA A 102 -3.25 -3.18 20.24
N ASP A 103 -4.13 -2.21 20.01
CA ASP A 103 -4.85 -1.48 21.06
C ASP A 103 -5.72 -2.44 21.88
N GLU A 104 -6.46 -3.34 21.23
CA GLU A 104 -7.26 -4.36 21.94
C GLU A 104 -6.38 -5.33 22.73
N LEU A 105 -5.20 -5.72 22.26
CA LEU A 105 -4.27 -6.58 23.00
C LEU A 105 -3.63 -5.88 24.20
N THR A 106 -3.47 -4.56 24.16
CA THR A 106 -2.98 -3.73 25.27
C THR A 106 -4.06 -3.26 26.24
N ASN A 107 -5.33 -3.61 25.99
CA ASN A 107 -6.41 -3.18 26.86
C ASN A 107 -6.26 -3.83 28.27
N PRO A 108 -6.25 -3.03 29.35
CA PRO A 108 -6.04 -3.52 30.72
C PRO A 108 -7.01 -4.63 31.15
N LYS A 109 -8.21 -4.67 30.57
CA LYS A 109 -9.23 -5.69 30.87
C LYS A 109 -8.83 -7.11 30.42
N TRP A 110 -7.92 -7.24 29.45
CA TRP A 110 -7.38 -8.55 29.03
C TRP A 110 -6.28 -9.05 29.96
N ASN A 111 -5.63 -8.15 30.73
CA ASN A 111 -4.43 -8.43 31.51
C ASN A 111 -3.26 -8.99 30.66
N GLY A 112 -3.17 -8.57 29.39
CA GLY A 112 -2.17 -9.01 28.42
C GLY A 112 -0.82 -8.31 28.51
N ASP A 113 -0.70 -7.25 29.31
CA ASP A 113 0.50 -6.42 29.44
C ASP A 113 1.73 -7.16 29.97
N GLU A 114 1.56 -8.30 30.62
CA GLU A 114 2.67 -9.12 31.12
C GLU A 114 3.30 -9.99 30.01
N ASP A 115 2.64 -10.11 28.87
CA ASP A 115 3.06 -11.01 27.81
C ASP A 115 4.15 -10.38 26.92
N LYS A 116 5.38 -10.90 27.06
CA LYS A 116 6.56 -10.43 26.31
C LYS A 116 6.37 -10.55 24.79
N GLU A 117 5.58 -11.50 24.32
CA GLU A 117 5.33 -11.68 22.89
C GLU A 117 4.50 -10.55 22.31
N ILE A 118 3.48 -10.07 23.04
CA ILE A 118 2.62 -8.95 22.60
C ILE A 118 3.47 -7.69 22.44
N LYS A 119 4.31 -7.38 23.43
CA LYS A 119 5.23 -6.24 23.37
C LYS A 119 6.20 -6.34 22.20
N LYS A 120 6.64 -7.54 21.85
CA LYS A 120 7.52 -7.77 20.70
C LYS A 120 6.78 -7.53 19.39
N LEU A 121 5.58 -8.08 19.23
CA LEU A 121 4.76 -7.91 18.02
C LEU A 121 4.39 -6.45 17.77
N ILE A 122 4.07 -5.70 18.83
CA ILE A 122 3.79 -4.26 18.72
C ILE A 122 5.03 -3.50 18.25
N LYS A 123 6.21 -3.79 18.83
CA LYS A 123 7.48 -3.18 18.38
C LYS A 123 7.85 -3.55 16.94
N GLU A 124 7.59 -4.79 16.53
CA GLU A 124 7.80 -5.24 15.15
C GLU A 124 6.89 -4.48 14.18
N LYS A 125 5.63 -4.23 14.57
CA LYS A 125 4.70 -3.39 13.81
C LYS A 125 5.22 -1.97 13.68
N ASP A 126 5.61 -1.32 14.78
CA ASP A 126 6.08 0.07 14.78
C ASP A 126 7.29 0.25 13.85
N LYS A 127 8.23 -0.70 13.88
CA LYS A 127 9.38 -0.71 12.95
C LYS A 127 8.99 -0.92 11.49
N ALA A 128 8.00 -1.77 11.21
CA ALA A 128 7.55 -2.00 9.85
C ALA A 128 6.87 -0.76 9.27
N VAL A 129 6.10 -0.04 10.09
CA VAL A 129 5.43 1.20 9.69
C VAL A 129 6.42 2.35 9.53
N GLU A 130 7.38 2.53 10.44
CA GLU A 130 8.40 3.59 10.30
C GLU A 130 9.22 3.44 9.01
N LYS A 131 9.59 2.21 8.62
CA LYS A 131 10.26 1.97 7.35
C LYS A 131 9.42 2.36 6.14
N VAL A 132 8.12 2.09 6.18
CA VAL A 132 7.20 2.49 5.10
C VAL A 132 7.16 4.00 4.97
N GLU A 133 7.08 4.73 6.10
CA GLU A 133 7.02 6.20 6.07
C GLU A 133 8.31 6.82 5.53
N GLU A 134 9.48 6.33 5.96
CA GLU A 134 10.78 6.76 5.45
C GLU A 134 10.92 6.50 3.94
N GLU A 135 10.53 5.30 3.48
CA GLU A 135 10.58 4.92 2.05
C GLU A 135 9.56 5.69 1.19
N MET A 136 8.48 6.21 1.79
CA MET A 136 7.50 7.05 1.11
C MET A 136 7.99 8.50 0.98
N GLU A 137 8.56 9.09 2.03
CA GLU A 137 9.12 10.44 1.97
C GLU A 137 10.30 10.53 0.98
N GLU A 138 11.17 9.51 0.93
CA GLU A 138 12.27 9.45 -0.04
C GLU A 138 11.80 9.32 -1.50
N ASN A 139 10.63 8.71 -1.75
CA ASN A 139 10.09 8.59 -3.12
C ASN A 139 9.28 9.83 -3.57
N GLU A 140 8.94 10.75 -2.66
CA GLU A 140 8.26 12.00 -3.02
C GLU A 140 9.23 13.11 -3.46
N GLU A 141 10.54 13.01 -3.17
CA GLU A 141 11.54 14.04 -3.51
C GLU A 141 12.11 13.99 -4.95
N GLU A 142 11.72 13.05 -5.81
CA GLU A 142 12.17 13.01 -7.21
C GLU A 142 11.01 12.84 -8.21
N VAL A 143 10.16 13.87 -8.33
CA VAL A 143 9.50 14.15 -9.60
C VAL A 143 9.69 15.63 -9.92
N THR A 144 10.85 15.96 -10.49
CA THR A 144 11.05 17.26 -11.12
C THR A 144 10.06 17.39 -12.30
N PRO A 145 9.54 18.60 -12.60
CA PRO A 145 8.62 18.82 -13.72
C PRO A 145 9.20 18.51 -15.12
N GLU A 146 10.46 18.10 -15.20
CA GLU A 146 11.20 17.88 -16.45
C GLU A 146 10.97 16.48 -17.06
N ASP A 147 10.39 15.53 -16.32
CA ASP A 147 10.05 14.19 -16.83
C ASP A 147 8.65 14.11 -17.49
N VAL A 148 7.90 15.22 -17.50
CA VAL A 148 6.79 15.36 -18.46
C VAL A 148 7.41 15.70 -19.81
N VAL A 149 7.95 14.70 -20.50
CA VAL A 149 8.13 14.78 -21.95
C VAL A 149 6.75 15.09 -22.50
N THR A 150 6.55 16.36 -22.86
CA THR A 150 5.30 16.88 -23.37
C THR A 150 4.80 15.95 -24.46
N SER A 151 3.61 15.40 -24.20
CA SER A 151 2.89 14.42 -25.00
C SER A 151 2.78 14.77 -26.48
N GLU A 152 3.01 16.02 -26.88
CA GLU A 152 2.91 16.51 -28.25
C GLU A 152 4.03 15.97 -29.17
N GLU A 153 5.30 15.91 -28.74
CA GLU A 153 6.38 15.42 -29.62
C GLU A 153 6.32 13.89 -29.85
N LEU A 154 5.90 13.14 -28.83
CA LEU A 154 5.70 11.69 -28.91
C LEU A 154 4.48 11.33 -29.76
N VAL A 155 3.38 12.09 -29.65
CA VAL A 155 2.20 11.92 -30.51
C VAL A 155 2.54 12.23 -31.98
N GLU A 156 3.33 13.27 -32.24
CA GLU A 156 3.69 13.63 -33.61
C GLU A 156 4.61 12.59 -34.27
N LYS A 157 5.62 12.08 -33.55
CA LYS A 157 6.48 10.98 -34.04
C LYS A 157 5.68 9.70 -34.30
N ASN A 158 4.81 9.32 -33.37
CA ASN A 158 3.99 8.11 -33.53
C ASN A 158 2.98 8.24 -34.67
N SER A 159 2.39 9.44 -34.87
CA SER A 159 1.48 9.68 -36.00
C SER A 159 2.17 9.53 -37.36
N LYS A 160 3.42 10.00 -37.49
CA LYS A 160 4.25 9.90 -38.71
C LYS A 160 4.64 8.45 -39.00
N ILE A 161 4.97 7.69 -37.97
CA ILE A 161 5.29 6.26 -38.10
C ILE A 161 4.03 5.47 -38.54
N LEU A 162 2.87 5.75 -37.93
CA LEU A 162 1.62 5.08 -38.28
C LEU A 162 1.18 5.38 -39.72
N THR A 163 1.26 6.65 -40.15
CA THR A 163 0.91 7.04 -41.53
C THR A 163 1.86 6.44 -42.56
N ALA A 164 3.16 6.35 -42.26
CA ALA A 164 4.12 5.68 -43.13
C ALA A 164 3.84 4.17 -43.27
N ALA A 165 3.48 3.50 -42.17
CA ALA A 165 3.13 2.08 -42.16
C ALA A 165 1.84 1.80 -42.94
N ILE A 166 0.80 2.62 -42.75
CA ILE A 166 -0.47 2.52 -43.48
C ILE A 166 -0.25 2.74 -44.98
N LYS A 167 0.54 3.75 -45.37
CA LYS A 167 0.85 4.03 -46.77
C LYS A 167 1.60 2.88 -47.44
N LYS A 168 2.57 2.27 -46.74
CA LYS A 168 3.30 1.10 -47.23
C LYS A 168 2.39 -0.13 -47.38
N SER A 169 1.48 -0.34 -46.44
CA SER A 169 0.48 -1.42 -46.49
C SER A 169 -0.51 -1.23 -47.65
N LEU A 170 -1.01 -0.01 -47.87
CA LEU A 170 -1.93 0.30 -48.96
C LEU A 170 -1.26 0.13 -50.34
N VAL A 171 -0.01 0.56 -50.49
CA VAL A 171 0.75 0.34 -51.74
C VAL A 171 0.91 -1.15 -52.03
N ASN A 172 1.21 -1.97 -51.02
CA ASN A 172 1.29 -3.42 -51.19
C ASN A 172 -0.06 -4.09 -51.49
N PHE A 173 -1.18 -3.48 -51.10
CA PHE A 173 -2.52 -4.01 -51.32
C PHE A 173 -3.07 -3.65 -52.71
N TYR A 174 -2.68 -2.50 -53.28
CA TYR A 174 -3.15 -2.03 -54.59
C TYR A 174 -2.20 -2.33 -55.76
N CYS A 175 -1.00 -2.86 -55.50
CA CYS A 175 -0.01 -3.22 -56.52
C CYS A 175 0.22 -4.74 -56.68
N ASN A 176 -0.64 -5.57 -56.08
CA ASN A 176 -0.84 -7.00 -56.44
C ASN A 176 -2.25 -7.17 -57.02
#